data_AF-A0AAE0JH01-F1
#
_entry.id   AF-A0AAE0JH01-F1
#
_cell.length_a   1.000
_cell.length_b   1.000
_cell.length_c   1.000
_cell.angle_alpha   90.00
_cell.angle_beta   90.00
_cell.angle_gamma   90.00
#
_symmetry.space_group_name_H-M   'P 1'
#
loop_
_entity.id
_entity.type
_entity.pdbx_description
1 polymer ?
#
loop_
_entity_poly.entity_id
_entity_poly.type
_entity_poly.pdbx_seq_one_letter_code
_entity_poly.pdbx_strand_id
1 'polypeptide(L)'
;MDASNFLAHRAPTELIYAIFQSITSEHIQGAVALSLACSSLRNHWTTHRSALLWNLCVEHVPHAQEALLAARMTRKVADAEIRGRLPPMDISPGDLLSGSASPKLSMTLSEYHQVRDLNLLARNREARLHHWPCRVWSFPNDRPQQARGETVSPEEPCSMPEWSDRVHLALYRMMILAAGLAGAYHEPTLKATDPEAGMSLIFAWMSAVVYPRSDVTCSVYSDDRSLGSRFISKHGRYRTFPEPCSRAEWHGNAFKVMG
;
A
#
# COMPACT_ATOMS: atom_id res chain seq x y z
N MET A 1 -38.35 19.95 -15.02
CA MET A 1 -38.18 18.50 -15.27
C MET A 1 -37.51 17.91 -14.06
N ASP A 2 -38.03 16.81 -13.52
CA ASP A 2 -37.45 16.13 -12.37
C ASP A 2 -36.20 15.35 -12.81
N ALA A 3 -35.03 15.74 -12.30
CA ALA A 3 -33.74 15.11 -12.63
C ALA A 3 -33.73 13.62 -12.29
N SER A 4 -34.47 13.21 -11.25
CA SER A 4 -34.58 11.79 -10.86
C SER A 4 -35.25 10.96 -11.96
N ASN A 5 -36.31 11.48 -12.56
CA ASN A 5 -37.05 10.81 -13.63
C ASN A 5 -36.22 10.71 -14.93
N PHE A 6 -35.42 11.74 -15.23
CA PHE A 6 -34.49 11.68 -16.36
C PHE A 6 -33.45 10.56 -16.16
N LEU A 7 -32.75 10.53 -15.02
CA LEU A 7 -31.74 9.52 -14.75
C LEU A 7 -32.31 8.10 -14.66
N ALA A 8 -33.53 7.96 -14.14
CA ALA A 8 -34.15 6.66 -13.98
C ALA A 8 -34.61 6.04 -15.31
N HIS A 9 -35.09 6.84 -16.27
CA HIS A 9 -35.86 6.32 -17.41
C HIS A 9 -35.43 6.84 -18.79
N ARG A 10 -34.66 7.93 -18.86
CA ARG A 10 -34.38 8.62 -20.13
C ARG A 10 -32.89 8.89 -20.39
N ALA A 11 -32.04 8.77 -19.38
CA ALA A 11 -30.61 8.99 -19.53
C ALA A 11 -29.99 7.89 -20.41
N PRO A 12 -29.23 8.25 -21.45
CA PRO A 12 -28.44 7.30 -22.22
C PRO A 12 -27.44 6.55 -21.32
N THR A 13 -27.17 5.29 -21.62
CA THR A 13 -26.23 4.45 -20.87
C THR A 13 -24.83 5.06 -20.84
N GLU A 14 -24.42 5.71 -21.92
CA GLU A 14 -23.13 6.38 -22.05
C GLU A 14 -22.98 7.52 -21.04
N LEU A 15 -24.06 8.28 -20.80
CA LEU A 15 -24.07 9.36 -19.82
C LEU A 15 -23.98 8.81 -18.39
N ILE A 16 -24.74 7.75 -18.07
CA ILE A 16 -24.67 7.09 -16.76
C ILE A 16 -23.26 6.56 -16.51
N TYR A 17 -22.66 5.94 -17.53
CA TYR A 17 -21.29 5.45 -17.45
C TYR A 17 -20.27 6.57 -17.26
N ALA A 18 -20.40 7.68 -18.01
CA ALA A 18 -19.55 8.85 -17.85
C ALA A 18 -19.66 9.47 -16.44
N ILE A 19 -20.87 9.52 -15.87
CA ILE A 19 -21.08 9.94 -14.49
C ILE A 19 -20.30 9.03 -13.54
N PHE A 20 -20.43 7.71 -13.67
CA PHE A 20 -19.68 6.78 -12.81
C PHE A 20 -18.16 6.85 -13.02
N GLN A 21 -17.69 7.10 -14.24
CA GLN A 21 -16.26 7.30 -14.53
C GLN A 21 -15.70 8.61 -13.95
N SER A 22 -16.52 9.64 -13.81
CA SER A 22 -16.11 10.93 -13.21
C SER A 22 -15.93 10.86 -11.69
N ILE A 23 -16.32 9.74 -11.06
CA ILE A 23 -16.20 9.55 -9.63
C ILE A 23 -14.75 9.28 -9.28
N THR A 24 -14.20 10.02 -8.32
CA THR A 24 -12.85 9.82 -7.80
C THR A 24 -12.82 8.84 -6.62
N SER A 25 -11.62 8.43 -6.22
CA SER A 25 -11.40 7.51 -5.10
C SER A 25 -12.01 7.99 -3.77
N GLU A 26 -12.06 9.31 -3.57
CA GLU A 26 -12.66 9.97 -2.40
C GLU A 26 -14.19 9.88 -2.38
N HIS A 27 -14.82 9.82 -3.56
CA HIS A 27 -16.27 9.89 -3.73
C HIS A 27 -16.92 8.52 -4.00
N ILE A 28 -16.23 7.41 -3.74
CA ILE A 28 -16.77 6.07 -4.02
C ILE A 28 -18.09 5.79 -3.28
N GLN A 29 -18.27 6.35 -2.08
CA GLN A 29 -19.53 6.27 -1.34
C GLN A 29 -20.67 6.99 -2.06
N GLY A 30 -20.37 8.08 -2.77
CA GLY A 30 -21.30 8.76 -3.66
C GLY A 30 -21.73 7.88 -4.82
N ALA A 31 -20.84 7.06 -5.39
CA ALA A 31 -21.19 6.07 -6.42
C ALA A 31 -22.19 5.04 -5.90
N VAL A 32 -21.95 4.53 -4.69
CA VAL A 32 -22.83 3.56 -4.05
C VAL A 32 -24.18 4.20 -3.78
N ALA A 33 -24.23 5.39 -3.18
CA ALA A 33 -25.47 6.12 -2.94
C ALA A 33 -26.25 6.39 -4.24
N LEU A 34 -25.56 6.82 -5.31
CA LEU A 34 -26.15 7.03 -6.63
C LEU A 34 -26.73 5.74 -7.21
N SER A 35 -26.03 4.61 -7.06
CA SER A 35 -26.51 3.30 -7.50
C SER A 35 -27.76 2.83 -6.76
N LEU A 36 -27.98 3.31 -5.53
CA LEU A 36 -29.15 2.97 -4.72
C LEU A 36 -30.37 3.86 -5.02
N ALA A 37 -30.19 4.98 -5.72
CA ALA A 37 -31.25 5.92 -6.01
C ALA A 37 -32.36 5.32 -6.90
N CYS A 38 -32.02 4.44 -7.86
CA CYS A 38 -33.03 3.71 -8.65
C CYS A 38 -32.50 2.37 -9.18
N SER A 39 -33.38 1.49 -9.66
CA SER A 39 -33.02 0.18 -10.20
C SER A 39 -32.16 0.26 -11.46
N SER A 40 -32.40 1.25 -12.33
CA SER A 40 -31.60 1.46 -13.55
C SER A 40 -30.13 1.74 -13.23
N LEU A 41 -29.87 2.72 -12.35
CA LEU A 41 -28.50 3.05 -11.90
C LEU A 41 -27.84 1.88 -11.17
N ARG A 42 -28.60 1.11 -10.39
CA ARG A 42 -28.11 -0.11 -9.74
C ARG A 42 -27.66 -1.16 -10.74
N ASN A 43 -28.42 -1.36 -11.82
CA ASN A 43 -28.08 -2.31 -12.87
C ASN A 43 -26.81 -1.87 -13.61
N HIS A 44 -26.68 -0.58 -13.93
CA HIS A 44 -25.45 -0.05 -14.53
C HIS A 44 -24.25 -0.18 -13.60
N TRP A 45 -24.41 0.19 -12.32
CA TRP A 45 -23.37 0.02 -11.31
C TRP A 45 -22.94 -1.44 -11.19
N THR A 46 -23.87 -2.36 -10.99
CA THR A 46 -23.54 -3.80 -10.82
C THR A 46 -22.85 -4.39 -12.05
N THR A 47 -23.20 -3.93 -13.26
CA THR A 47 -22.59 -4.36 -14.51
C THR A 47 -21.16 -3.81 -14.69
N HIS A 48 -20.88 -2.60 -14.20
CA HIS A 48 -19.61 -1.91 -14.49
C HIS A 48 -18.71 -1.68 -13.27
N ARG A 49 -19.18 -2.00 -12.06
CA ARG A 49 -18.49 -1.70 -10.80
C ARG A 49 -17.06 -2.23 -10.79
N SER A 50 -16.83 -3.43 -11.27
CA SER A 50 -15.50 -4.05 -11.16
C SER A 50 -14.48 -3.35 -12.04
N ALA A 51 -14.87 -2.94 -13.25
CA ALA A 51 -14.02 -2.14 -14.13
C ALA A 51 -13.77 -0.73 -13.55
N LEU A 52 -14.79 -0.08 -13.00
CA LEU A 52 -14.67 1.23 -12.37
C LEU A 52 -13.75 1.19 -11.14
N LEU A 53 -13.95 0.23 -10.24
CA LEU A 53 -13.12 0.02 -9.05
C LEU A 53 -11.68 -0.30 -9.43
N TRP A 54 -11.48 -1.14 -10.45
CA TRP A 54 -10.14 -1.47 -10.95
C TRP A 54 -9.42 -0.23 -11.49
N ASN A 55 -10.10 0.60 -12.30
CA ASN A 55 -9.52 1.82 -12.83
C ASN A 55 -9.11 2.78 -11.72
N LEU A 56 -9.99 2.99 -10.72
CA LEU A 56 -9.67 3.79 -9.53
C LEU A 56 -8.47 3.24 -8.77
N CYS A 57 -8.37 1.92 -8.66
CA CYS A 57 -7.27 1.24 -7.98
C CYS A 57 -5.95 1.48 -8.72
N VAL A 58 -5.90 1.27 -10.04
CA VAL A 58 -4.69 1.44 -10.85
C VAL A 58 -4.22 2.89 -10.87
N GLU A 59 -5.15 3.85 -10.82
CA GLU A 59 -4.82 5.28 -10.77
C GLU A 59 -4.13 5.70 -9.47
N HIS A 60 -4.49 5.10 -8.32
CA HIS A 60 -4.07 5.59 -7.00
C HIS A 60 -3.15 4.65 -6.24
N VAL A 61 -3.01 3.39 -6.67
CA VAL A 61 -2.27 2.35 -5.95
C VAL A 61 -1.14 1.85 -6.84
N PRO A 62 0.13 2.16 -6.51
CA PRO A 62 1.27 1.55 -7.17
C PRO A 62 1.14 0.03 -7.08
N HIS A 63 1.46 -0.68 -8.16
CA HIS A 63 1.40 -2.16 -8.16
C HIS A 63 0.03 -2.70 -7.70
N ALA A 64 -1.07 -2.10 -8.18
CA ALA A 64 -2.44 -2.44 -7.82
C ALA A 64 -2.76 -3.95 -7.89
N GLN A 65 -2.15 -4.69 -8.83
CA GLN A 65 -2.34 -6.13 -8.95
C GLN A 65 -1.73 -6.90 -7.76
N GLU A 66 -0.50 -6.57 -7.37
CA GLU A 66 0.16 -7.13 -6.19
C GLU A 66 -0.58 -6.75 -4.91
N ALA A 67 -1.06 -5.51 -4.81
CA ALA A 67 -1.87 -5.07 -3.67
C ALA A 67 -3.20 -5.84 -3.57
N LEU A 68 -3.90 -6.08 -4.70
CA LEU A 68 -5.11 -6.91 -4.75
C LEU A 68 -4.81 -8.37 -4.37
N LEU A 69 -3.72 -8.93 -4.88
CA LEU A 69 -3.31 -10.28 -4.54
C LEU A 69 -3.00 -10.41 -3.04
N ALA A 70 -2.26 -9.44 -2.48
CA ALA A 70 -2.00 -9.36 -1.05
C ALA A 70 -3.30 -9.31 -0.25
N ALA A 71 -4.24 -8.42 -0.62
CA ALA A 71 -5.55 -8.32 0.03
C ALA A 71 -6.32 -9.64 0.02
N ARG A 72 -6.39 -10.32 -1.14
CA ARG A 72 -7.07 -11.61 -1.28
C ARG A 72 -6.43 -12.71 -0.44
N MET A 73 -5.11 -12.80 -0.42
CA MET A 73 -4.38 -13.80 0.37
C MET A 73 -4.54 -13.55 1.87
N THR A 74 -4.30 -12.31 2.32
CA THR A 74 -4.46 -11.93 3.73
C THR A 74 -5.89 -12.15 4.21
N ARG A 75 -6.90 -11.87 3.37
CA ARG A 75 -8.30 -12.15 3.71
C ARG A 75 -8.57 -13.64 3.91
N LYS A 76 -8.01 -14.52 3.06
CA LYS A 76 -8.15 -15.98 3.25
C LYS A 76 -7.57 -16.45 4.58
N VAL A 77 -6.42 -15.90 4.98
CA VAL A 77 -5.78 -16.19 6.27
C VAL A 77 -6.66 -15.68 7.41
N ALA A 78 -7.08 -14.42 7.36
CA ALA A 78 -7.95 -13.81 8.38
C ALA A 78 -9.29 -14.56 8.53
N ASP A 79 -9.92 -14.96 7.43
CA ASP A 79 -11.17 -15.72 7.46
C ASP A 79 -11.00 -17.11 8.10
N ALA A 80 -9.84 -17.74 7.95
CA ALA A 80 -9.51 -19.01 8.62
C ALA A 80 -9.29 -18.79 10.13
N GLU A 81 -8.53 -17.78 10.51
CA GLU A 81 -8.26 -17.41 11.90
C GLU A 81 -9.54 -17.05 12.66
N ILE A 82 -10.42 -16.22 12.08
CA ILE A 82 -11.72 -15.86 12.67
C ILE A 82 -12.58 -17.10 12.94
N ARG A 83 -12.44 -18.15 12.12
CA ARG A 83 -13.16 -19.42 12.28
C ARG A 83 -12.45 -20.41 13.21
N GLY A 84 -11.33 -20.01 13.83
CA GLY A 84 -10.51 -20.88 14.66
C GLY A 84 -9.90 -22.06 13.89
N ARG A 85 -9.64 -21.89 12.59
CA ARG A 85 -9.06 -22.92 11.72
C ARG A 85 -7.64 -22.55 11.35
N LEU A 86 -6.83 -23.57 11.08
CA LEU A 86 -5.50 -23.38 10.50
C LEU A 86 -5.62 -22.66 9.14
N PRO A 87 -4.84 -21.60 8.87
CA PRO A 87 -4.79 -21.00 7.55
C PRO A 87 -4.40 -22.02 6.48
N PRO A 88 -4.95 -21.91 5.25
CA PRO A 88 -4.63 -22.85 4.18
C PRO A 88 -3.13 -22.82 3.84
N MET A 89 -2.53 -24.00 3.66
CA MET A 89 -1.11 -24.16 3.34
C MET A 89 -0.84 -24.12 1.82
N ASP A 90 -1.89 -24.21 1.01
CA ASP A 90 -1.86 -24.37 -0.44
C ASP A 90 -2.43 -23.13 -1.17
N ILE A 91 -2.16 -21.92 -0.66
CA ILE A 91 -2.61 -20.69 -1.32
C ILE A 91 -1.70 -20.41 -2.53
N SER A 92 -2.10 -20.87 -3.72
CA SER A 92 -1.48 -20.48 -4.98
C SER A 92 -1.87 -19.04 -5.36
N PRO A 93 -0.89 -18.14 -5.56
CA PRO A 93 -1.17 -16.78 -6.05
C PRO A 93 -1.85 -16.78 -7.42
N GLY A 94 -1.54 -17.77 -8.26
CA GLY A 94 -2.12 -17.93 -9.59
C GLY A 94 -3.64 -18.14 -9.53
N ASP A 95 -4.11 -18.93 -8.57
CA ASP A 95 -5.53 -19.29 -8.45
C ASP A 95 -6.39 -18.08 -8.06
N LEU A 96 -5.81 -17.14 -7.31
CA LEU A 96 -6.47 -15.90 -6.89
C LEU A 96 -6.58 -14.87 -8.00
N LEU A 97 -5.77 -15.02 -9.05
CA LEU A 97 -5.78 -14.16 -10.23
C LEU A 97 -6.46 -14.82 -11.44
N SER A 98 -6.54 -16.16 -11.47
CA SER A 98 -6.97 -16.94 -12.65
C SER A 98 -8.44 -17.37 -12.64
N GLY A 99 -9.29 -16.78 -11.79
CA GLY A 99 -10.74 -16.92 -11.95
C GLY A 99 -11.15 -16.57 -13.38
N SER A 100 -12.09 -17.31 -13.99
CA SER A 100 -12.37 -17.39 -15.44
C SER A 100 -12.67 -16.08 -16.20
N ALA A 101 -12.67 -14.94 -15.53
CA ALA A 101 -12.60 -13.62 -16.12
C ALA A 101 -11.35 -12.94 -15.53
N SER A 102 -10.45 -12.45 -16.39
CA SER A 102 -9.19 -11.78 -16.02
C SER A 102 -9.30 -11.00 -14.70
N PRO A 103 -8.27 -10.96 -13.83
CA PRO A 103 -8.38 -10.40 -12.48
C PRO A 103 -8.92 -8.95 -12.42
N LYS A 104 -8.82 -8.22 -13.54
CA LYS A 104 -9.47 -6.93 -13.82
C LYS A 104 -11.00 -6.91 -13.64
N LEU A 105 -11.68 -8.04 -13.85
CA LEU A 105 -13.14 -8.11 -14.03
C LEU A 105 -13.92 -8.49 -12.75
N SER A 106 -13.26 -8.94 -11.68
CA SER A 106 -13.97 -9.44 -10.48
C SER A 106 -13.77 -8.62 -9.21
N MET A 107 -13.11 -7.45 -9.28
CA MET A 107 -12.89 -6.63 -8.09
C MET A 107 -14.22 -6.20 -7.46
N THR A 108 -14.38 -6.54 -6.19
CA THR A 108 -15.51 -6.17 -5.34
C THR A 108 -15.21 -4.89 -4.58
N LEU A 109 -16.25 -4.20 -4.08
CA LEU A 109 -16.08 -3.00 -3.26
C LEU A 109 -15.27 -3.28 -1.97
N SER A 110 -15.48 -4.46 -1.38
CA SER A 110 -14.73 -4.90 -0.19
C SER A 110 -13.24 -5.07 -0.51
N GLU A 111 -12.90 -5.65 -1.65
CA GLU A 111 -11.50 -5.78 -2.08
C GLU A 111 -10.87 -4.43 -2.38
N TYR A 112 -11.61 -3.51 -3.03
CA TYR A 112 -11.13 -2.14 -3.25
C TYR A 112 -10.76 -1.44 -1.94
N HIS A 113 -11.61 -1.55 -0.90
CA HIS A 113 -11.29 -1.00 0.42
C HIS A 113 -10.04 -1.65 1.03
N GLN A 114 -9.91 -2.98 0.97
CA GLN A 114 -8.73 -3.69 1.47
C GLN A 114 -7.45 -3.25 0.76
N VAL A 115 -7.50 -3.07 -0.57
CA VAL A 115 -6.35 -2.58 -1.35
C VAL A 115 -6.00 -1.15 -0.99
N ARG A 116 -7.00 -0.28 -0.82
CA ARG A 116 -6.80 1.09 -0.35
C ARG A 116 -6.15 1.13 1.03
N ASP A 117 -6.62 0.31 1.96
CA ASP A 117 -6.08 0.23 3.32
C ASP A 117 -4.64 -0.29 3.31
N LEU A 118 -4.33 -1.30 2.50
CA LEU A 118 -2.97 -1.78 2.29
C LEU A 118 -2.05 -0.70 1.71
N ASN A 119 -2.52 0.09 0.75
CA ASN A 119 -1.75 1.21 0.20
C ASN A 119 -1.48 2.28 1.27
N LEU A 120 -2.47 2.61 2.12
CA LEU A 120 -2.27 3.53 3.24
C LEU A 120 -1.23 2.98 4.24
N LEU A 121 -1.26 1.68 4.53
CA LEU A 121 -0.24 1.04 5.35
C LEU A 121 1.15 1.09 4.68
N ALA A 122 1.24 0.85 3.37
CA ALA A 122 2.48 0.93 2.63
C ALA A 122 3.07 2.34 2.66
N ARG A 123 2.27 3.38 2.41
CA ARG A 123 2.68 4.79 2.53
C ARG A 123 3.14 5.15 3.94
N ASN A 124 2.45 4.66 4.97
CA ASN A 124 2.87 4.86 6.35
C ASN A 124 4.22 4.18 6.67
N ARG A 125 4.48 2.99 6.11
CA ARG A 125 5.76 2.28 6.25
C ARG A 125 6.87 2.97 5.48
N GLU A 126 6.60 3.41 4.27
CA GLU A 126 7.49 4.23 3.45
C GLU A 126 7.88 5.52 4.17
N ALA A 127 6.92 6.27 4.71
CA ALA A 127 7.18 7.49 5.49
C ALA A 127 8.06 7.22 6.72
N ARG A 128 7.90 6.05 7.36
CA ARG A 128 8.81 5.64 8.44
C ARG A 128 10.20 5.32 7.91
N LEU A 129 10.34 4.68 6.75
CA LEU A 129 11.65 4.44 6.14
C LEU A 129 12.37 5.75 5.75
N HIS A 130 11.62 6.78 5.36
CA HIS A 130 12.15 8.12 5.11
C HIS A 130 12.65 8.83 6.39
N HIS A 131 11.92 8.70 7.49
CA HIS A 131 12.18 9.46 8.71
C HIS A 131 12.97 8.70 9.77
N TRP A 132 13.10 7.38 9.65
CA TRP A 132 13.87 6.61 10.62
C TRP A 132 15.35 6.97 10.43
N PRO A 133 16.01 7.58 11.43
CA PRO A 133 17.43 7.86 11.33
C PRO A 133 18.12 6.52 11.13
N CYS A 134 18.77 6.33 9.97
CA CYS A 134 19.51 5.13 9.56
C CYS A 134 20.73 4.82 10.44
N ARG A 135 20.64 5.04 11.76
CA ARG A 135 21.69 4.74 12.74
C ARG A 135 21.76 3.26 13.10
N VAL A 136 20.77 2.44 12.73
CA VAL A 136 20.67 1.04 13.16
C VAL A 136 20.78 0.04 12.00
N TRP A 137 20.72 0.50 10.74
CA TRP A 137 20.96 -0.33 9.55
C TRP A 137 22.40 -0.16 9.04
N SER A 138 23.35 0.04 9.94
CA SER A 138 24.75 -0.21 9.60
C SER A 138 24.89 -1.71 9.37
N PHE A 139 25.06 -2.14 8.13
CA PHE A 139 25.60 -3.48 7.91
C PHE A 139 26.91 -3.58 8.70
N PRO A 140 27.25 -4.74 9.30
CA PRO A 140 28.40 -4.87 10.20
C PRO A 140 29.74 -4.38 9.62
N ASN A 141 29.83 -4.22 8.29
CA ASN A 141 31.02 -3.78 7.58
C ASN A 141 30.96 -2.33 7.06
N ASP A 142 29.80 -1.66 7.14
CA ASP A 142 29.66 -0.26 6.71
C ASP A 142 30.16 0.63 7.85
N ARG A 143 31.45 0.98 7.78
CA ARG A 143 32.10 1.85 8.76
C ARG A 143 31.32 3.16 8.92
N PRO A 144 31.27 3.71 10.14
CA PRO A 144 30.42 4.83 10.49
C PRO A 144 31.05 6.12 9.97
N GLN A 145 30.73 6.48 8.73
CA GLN A 145 31.02 7.82 8.22
C GLN A 145 29.72 8.53 7.86
N GLN A 146 28.84 8.72 8.85
CA GLN A 146 28.13 9.99 9.00
C GLN A 146 27.56 10.15 10.40
N ALA A 147 28.44 10.69 11.25
CA ALA A 147 28.07 11.48 12.40
C ALA A 147 27.49 12.83 11.93
N ARG A 148 26.37 13.22 12.58
CA ARG A 148 25.71 14.54 12.69
C ARG A 148 24.35 14.62 12.02
N GLY A 149 23.31 14.30 12.79
CA GLY A 149 21.98 14.94 12.84
C GLY A 149 21.17 15.26 11.57
N GLU A 150 21.69 15.08 10.36
CA GLU A 150 21.01 15.39 9.12
C GLU A 150 20.20 14.18 8.67
N THR A 151 18.93 14.42 8.38
CA THR A 151 18.03 13.45 7.77
C THR A 151 18.50 13.20 6.34
N VAL A 152 19.34 12.19 6.17
CA VAL A 152 19.79 11.73 4.85
C VAL A 152 18.62 11.00 4.19
N SER A 153 18.12 11.55 3.08
CA SER A 153 17.15 10.90 2.21
C SER A 153 17.69 9.53 1.77
N PRO A 154 16.86 8.48 1.67
CA PRO A 154 17.34 7.14 1.29
C PRO A 154 17.96 7.10 -0.11
N GLU A 155 17.54 8.01 -1.00
CA GLU A 155 18.01 8.13 -2.38
C GLU A 155 18.10 9.61 -2.80
N GLU A 156 18.74 9.86 -3.94
CA GLU A 156 18.73 11.17 -4.61
C GLU A 156 17.30 11.58 -5.01
N PRO A 157 16.93 12.88 -4.97
CA PRO A 157 15.56 13.35 -5.25
C PRO A 157 14.95 12.86 -6.57
N CYS A 158 15.78 12.68 -7.61
CA CYS A 158 15.33 12.18 -8.91
C CYS A 158 15.00 10.68 -8.92
N SER A 159 15.63 9.90 -8.04
CA SER A 159 15.42 8.45 -7.89
C SER A 159 14.32 8.10 -6.88
N MET A 160 13.82 9.10 -6.14
CA MET A 160 12.80 8.91 -5.11
C MET A 160 11.48 8.29 -5.61
N PRO A 161 10.94 8.65 -6.79
CA PRO A 161 9.74 7.99 -7.32
C PRO A 161 9.96 6.49 -7.56
N GLU A 162 11.08 6.11 -8.19
CA GLU A 162 11.41 4.71 -8.43
C GLU A 162 11.66 3.94 -7.13
N TRP A 163 12.30 4.58 -6.16
CA TRP A 163 12.48 4.01 -4.82
C TRP A 163 11.15 3.76 -4.13
N SER A 164 10.22 4.73 -4.20
CA SER A 164 8.88 4.61 -3.62
C SER A 164 8.13 3.43 -4.25
N ASP A 165 8.13 3.33 -5.58
CA ASP A 165 7.54 2.20 -6.31
C ASP A 165 8.14 0.85 -5.87
N ARG A 166 9.48 0.76 -5.78
CA ARG A 166 10.18 -0.45 -5.31
C ARG A 166 9.79 -0.83 -3.88
N VAL A 167 9.69 0.15 -2.98
CA VAL A 167 9.28 -0.07 -1.58
C VAL A 167 7.86 -0.60 -1.51
N HIS A 168 6.91 -0.01 -2.23
CA HIS A 168 5.53 -0.47 -2.27
C HIS A 168 5.43 -1.90 -2.81
N LEU A 169 6.10 -2.18 -3.92
CA LEU A 169 6.15 -3.54 -4.49
C LEU A 169 6.72 -4.56 -3.49
N ALA A 170 7.80 -4.22 -2.81
CA ALA A 170 8.42 -5.08 -1.80
C ALA A 170 7.47 -5.34 -0.62
N LEU A 171 6.78 -4.31 -0.14
CA LEU A 171 5.79 -4.45 0.94
C LEU A 171 4.62 -5.34 0.53
N TYR A 172 4.06 -5.18 -0.66
CA TYR A 172 2.98 -6.06 -1.13
C TYR A 172 3.45 -7.51 -1.29
N ARG A 173 4.64 -7.74 -1.85
CA ARG A 173 5.22 -9.08 -1.96
C ARG A 173 5.51 -9.72 -0.60
N MET A 174 5.96 -8.93 0.37
CA MET A 174 6.16 -9.41 1.73
C MET A 174 4.83 -9.85 2.37
N MET A 175 3.74 -9.11 2.16
CA MET A 175 2.41 -9.49 2.64
C MET A 175 1.88 -10.76 1.97
N ILE A 176 2.10 -10.91 0.66
CA ILE A 176 1.80 -12.13 -0.11
C ILE A 176 2.54 -13.33 0.49
N LEU A 177 3.85 -13.20 0.72
CA LEU A 177 4.68 -14.26 1.31
C LEU A 177 4.24 -14.59 2.74
N ALA A 178 4.00 -13.57 3.58
CA ALA A 178 3.52 -13.76 4.95
C ALA A 178 2.18 -14.51 4.97
N ALA A 179 1.25 -14.16 4.09
CA ALA A 179 -0.03 -14.85 3.99
C ALA A 179 0.11 -16.29 3.47
N GLY A 180 0.99 -16.53 2.49
CA GLY A 180 1.27 -17.88 1.99
C GLY A 180 1.95 -18.79 3.01
N LEU A 181 2.77 -18.22 3.89
CA LEU A 181 3.48 -18.94 4.94
C LEU A 181 2.68 -19.06 6.25
N ALA A 182 1.57 -18.30 6.39
CA ALA A 182 0.81 -18.24 7.63
C ALA A 182 0.41 -19.64 8.14
N GLY A 183 -0.10 -20.51 7.27
CA GLY A 183 -0.48 -21.88 7.66
C GLY A 183 0.69 -22.68 8.23
N ALA A 184 1.84 -22.67 7.57
CA ALA A 184 3.03 -23.40 8.01
C ALA A 184 3.60 -22.89 9.35
N TYR A 185 3.49 -21.58 9.61
CA TYR A 185 3.93 -21.00 10.89
C TYR A 185 2.92 -21.17 12.02
N HIS A 186 1.62 -21.27 11.71
CA HIS A 186 0.57 -21.48 12.72
C HIS A 186 0.34 -22.97 13.05
N GLU A 187 0.72 -23.89 12.16
CA GLU A 187 0.53 -25.32 12.40
C GLU A 187 1.21 -25.83 13.69
N PRO A 188 2.48 -25.45 13.99
CA PRO A 188 3.12 -25.86 15.23
C PRO A 188 2.42 -25.31 16.48
N THR A 189 1.89 -24.09 16.43
CA THR A 189 1.24 -23.48 17.61
C THR A 189 -0.12 -24.07 17.90
N LEU A 190 -0.84 -24.52 16.87
CA LEU A 190 -2.10 -25.27 17.06
C LEU A 190 -1.87 -26.74 17.47
N LYS A 191 -0.75 -27.35 17.05
CA LYS A 191 -0.39 -28.73 17.43
C LYS A 191 0.33 -28.83 18.76
N ALA A 192 0.96 -27.76 19.24
CA ALA A 192 1.60 -27.75 20.55
C ALA A 192 0.53 -27.95 21.63
N THR A 193 0.56 -29.12 22.28
CA THR A 193 -0.31 -29.46 23.41
C THR A 193 -0.16 -28.50 24.59
N ASP A 194 0.93 -27.72 24.59
CA ASP A 194 1.20 -26.63 25.53
C ASP A 194 1.13 -25.27 24.81
N PRO A 195 0.04 -24.50 24.97
CA PRO A 195 -0.13 -23.21 24.32
C PRO A 195 0.88 -22.15 24.79
N GLU A 196 1.50 -22.31 25.97
CA GLU A 196 2.51 -21.36 26.46
C GLU A 196 3.83 -21.47 25.68
N ALA A 197 4.25 -22.69 25.35
CA ALA A 197 5.46 -22.93 24.57
C ALA A 197 5.35 -22.37 23.14
N GLY A 198 4.20 -22.58 22.48
CA GLY A 198 3.96 -22.07 21.12
C GLY A 198 3.90 -20.54 21.06
N MET A 199 3.21 -19.91 22.01
CA MET A 199 3.09 -18.44 22.07
C MET A 199 4.41 -17.76 22.42
N SER A 200 5.25 -18.36 23.28
CA SER A 200 6.56 -17.79 23.62
C SER A 200 7.50 -17.67 22.41
N LEU A 201 7.48 -18.64 21.49
CA LEU A 201 8.25 -18.64 20.25
C LEU A 201 7.78 -17.57 19.26
N ILE A 202 6.46 -17.41 19.10
CA ILE A 202 5.89 -16.35 18.25
C ILE A 202 6.17 -14.97 18.85
N PHE A 203 5.99 -14.79 20.16
CA PHE A 203 6.32 -13.52 20.81
C PHE A 203 7.80 -13.18 20.69
N ALA A 204 8.70 -14.15 20.81
CA ALA A 204 10.13 -13.93 20.59
C ALA A 204 10.43 -13.49 19.16
N TRP A 205 9.77 -14.10 18.16
CA TRP A 205 9.96 -13.76 16.75
C TRP A 205 9.33 -12.39 16.39
N MET A 206 8.08 -12.14 16.81
CA MET A 206 7.41 -10.86 16.59
C MET A 206 8.11 -9.73 17.34
N SER A 207 8.63 -9.96 18.54
CA SER A 207 9.44 -8.97 19.24
C SER A 207 10.72 -8.69 18.46
N ALA A 208 11.40 -9.70 17.92
CA ALA A 208 12.60 -9.49 17.10
C ALA A 208 12.33 -8.72 15.79
N VAL A 209 11.16 -8.91 15.16
CA VAL A 209 10.83 -8.31 13.86
C VAL A 209 10.11 -6.95 13.99
N VAL A 210 9.24 -6.79 14.99
CA VAL A 210 8.39 -5.60 15.18
C VAL A 210 8.96 -4.63 16.21
N TYR A 211 9.72 -5.14 17.19
CA TYR A 211 10.31 -4.37 18.29
C TYR A 211 11.77 -4.76 18.49
N PRO A 212 12.69 -4.42 17.56
CA PRO A 212 14.12 -4.55 17.88
C PRO A 212 14.36 -3.82 19.20
N ARG A 213 14.79 -4.57 20.22
CA ARG A 213 14.95 -4.14 21.63
C ARG A 213 15.38 -2.67 21.68
N SER A 214 14.48 -1.82 22.15
CA SER A 214 14.73 -0.39 22.37
C SER A 214 15.58 -0.14 23.62
N ASP A 215 16.57 -1.00 23.90
CA ASP A 215 17.54 -0.78 24.99
C ASP A 215 18.48 0.39 24.65
N VAL A 216 18.35 0.98 23.47
CA VAL A 216 18.75 2.37 23.22
C VAL A 216 17.66 3.27 23.79
N THR A 217 17.76 3.59 25.07
CA THR A 217 17.09 4.73 25.67
C THR A 217 17.53 5.99 24.92
N CYS A 218 16.76 6.39 23.91
CA CYS A 218 16.74 7.79 23.50
C CYS A 218 16.17 8.55 24.69
N SER A 219 17.04 9.08 25.55
CA SER A 219 16.63 10.11 26.49
C SER A 219 16.13 11.28 25.63
N VAL A 220 14.81 11.45 25.63
CA VAL A 220 14.21 12.68 25.16
C VAL A 220 14.66 13.71 26.18
N TYR A 221 15.68 14.48 25.82
CA TYR A 221 15.99 15.72 26.50
C TYR A 221 14.76 16.60 26.37
N SER A 222 13.95 16.65 27.43
CA SER A 222 12.93 17.65 27.65
C SER A 222 13.66 18.97 27.89
N ASP A 223 13.93 19.70 26.81
CA ASP A 223 14.39 21.08 26.90
C ASP A 223 13.17 21.97 27.15
N ASP A 224 12.83 22.08 28.44
CA ASP A 224 11.89 23.06 28.97
C ASP A 224 12.53 24.44 28.84
N ARG A 225 12.29 25.13 27.71
CA ARG A 225 12.43 26.59 27.65
C ARG A 225 11.15 27.21 27.14
N SER A 226 10.42 27.67 28.13
CA SER A 226 9.36 28.66 28.09
C SER A 226 9.61 29.77 27.05
N LEU A 227 8.52 30.02 26.33
CA LEU A 227 8.25 31.14 25.44
C LEU A 227 8.64 32.49 26.07
N GLY A 228 9.38 33.31 25.31
CA GLY A 228 9.63 34.69 25.67
C GLY A 228 10.33 35.49 24.58
N SER A 229 9.53 36.16 23.75
CA SER A 229 9.86 37.41 23.02
C SER A 229 10.49 37.34 21.62
N ARG A 230 9.65 37.76 20.66
CA ARG A 230 9.91 38.64 19.49
C ARG A 230 11.32 38.59 18.87
N PHE A 231 11.39 38.13 17.62
CA PHE A 231 12.21 38.80 16.60
C PHE A 231 11.53 38.76 15.23
N ILE A 232 11.27 39.94 14.70
CA ILE A 232 11.01 40.19 13.28
C ILE A 232 12.36 40.14 12.56
N SER A 233 12.50 39.32 11.52
CA SER A 233 13.52 39.49 10.48
C SER A 233 13.02 38.80 9.21
N LYS A 234 12.53 39.53 8.21
CA LYS A 234 13.32 40.03 7.06
C LYS A 234 14.35 39.01 6.59
N HIS A 235 13.93 38.05 5.76
CA HIS A 235 14.58 37.72 4.49
C HIS A 235 13.74 36.72 3.70
N GLY A 236 13.16 37.20 2.61
CA GLY A 236 12.71 36.34 1.52
C GLY A 236 13.93 35.67 0.88
N ARG A 237 13.98 34.34 0.96
CA ARG A 237 14.66 33.51 -0.03
C ARG A 237 13.68 32.43 -0.43
N TYR A 238 13.07 32.61 -1.60
CA TYR A 238 12.46 31.51 -2.33
C TYR A 238 13.58 30.50 -2.59
N ARG A 239 13.46 29.29 -2.01
CA ARG A 239 14.26 28.15 -2.50
C ARG A 239 13.74 27.87 -3.91
N THR A 240 14.56 28.19 -4.90
CA THR A 240 14.39 27.69 -6.26
C THR A 240 14.32 26.17 -6.20
N PHE A 241 13.27 25.60 -6.79
CA PHE A 241 13.19 24.16 -7.03
C PHE A 241 14.46 23.73 -7.80
N PRO A 242 15.07 22.58 -7.47
CA PRO A 242 16.16 22.05 -8.27
C PRO A 242 15.66 21.86 -9.70
N GLU A 243 16.50 22.22 -10.68
CA GLU A 243 16.23 22.01 -12.10
C GLU A 243 15.79 20.56 -12.34
N PRO A 244 14.88 20.30 -13.30
CA PRO A 244 14.54 18.93 -13.67
C PRO A 244 15.83 18.21 -14.04
N CYS A 245 16.15 17.12 -13.35
CA CYS A 245 17.28 16.26 -13.70
C CYS A 245 17.18 15.95 -15.18
N SER A 246 18.11 16.50 -15.95
CA SER A 246 18.26 16.23 -17.37
C SER A 246 18.47 14.73 -17.50
N ARG A 247 17.45 14.07 -18.03
CA ARG A 247 17.46 12.64 -18.33
C ARG A 247 18.63 12.40 -19.28
N ALA A 248 19.76 11.90 -18.76
CA ALA A 248 20.89 11.53 -19.56
C ALA A 248 20.40 10.55 -20.64
N GLU A 249 20.57 10.96 -21.91
CA GLU A 249 20.23 10.16 -23.07
C GLU A 249 21.02 8.84 -23.00
N TRP A 250 20.32 7.76 -22.70
CA TRP A 250 20.84 6.42 -22.85
C TRP A 250 21.02 6.15 -24.34
N HIS A 251 22.21 6.44 -24.87
CA HIS A 251 22.61 5.97 -26.19
C HIS A 251 22.67 4.44 -26.18
N GLY A 252 21.66 3.82 -26.80
CA GLY A 252 21.64 2.40 -27.06
C GLY A 252 22.76 2.01 -28.02
N ASN A 253 23.75 1.27 -27.52
CA ASN A 253 24.70 0.57 -28.37
C ASN A 253 23.99 -0.60 -29.07
N ALA A 254 23.87 -0.48 -30.38
CA ALA A 254 23.37 -1.50 -31.27
C ALA A 254 24.24 -2.77 -31.21
N PHE A 255 23.61 -3.91 -30.95
CA PHE A 255 24.18 -5.22 -31.21
C PHE A 255 24.36 -5.39 -32.73
N LYS A 256 25.62 -5.40 -33.17
CA LYS A 256 26.01 -5.76 -34.53
C LYS A 256 26.17 -7.27 -34.59
N VAL A 257 25.17 -7.97 -35.14
CA VAL A 257 25.29 -9.37 -35.57
C VAL A 257 26.11 -9.36 -36.87
N MET A 258 27.34 -9.87 -36.84
CA MET A 258 28.04 -10.31 -38.04
C MET A 258 27.75 -11.79 -38.25
N GLY A 259 27.46 -12.13 -39.51
CA GLY A 259 27.32 -13.51 -40.00
C GLY A 259 28.64 -14.20 -40.26
#